data_AF-A0A9W4ZI77-F1
#
_entry.id   AF-A0A9W4ZI77-F1
#
_cell.length_a   1.000
_cell.length_b   1.000
_cell.length_c   1.000
_cell.angle_alpha   90.00
_cell.angle_beta   90.00
_cell.angle_gamma   90.00
#
_symmetry.space_group_name_H-M   'P 1'
#
loop_
_entity.id
_entity.type
_entity.pdbx_description
1 polymer ?
#
loop_
_entity_poly.entity_id
_entity_poly.type
_entity_poly.pdbx_seq_one_letter_code
_entity_poly.pdbx_strand_id
1 'polypeptide(L)'
;MAELEVFGIDEWIRELENLGQDVPKITKEALKAGAGVFKQKLEFHSPVGPEPNTPTPKQPWWDGKHARDAIEEGKVVKKGGAYSIDIGWDKADRSAHFYMKFQNWGTSKNPNPPHKGFAEKTLVQSEKEVLQAMEREFMRRVTGR
;
A
#
# COMPACT_ATOMS: atom_id res chain seq x y z
N MET A 1 -8.23 30.97 -6.56
CA MET A 1 -8.40 29.53 -6.26
C MET A 1 -8.86 28.88 -7.54
N ALA A 2 -8.14 27.89 -8.04
CA ALA A 2 -8.56 27.14 -9.22
C ALA A 2 -9.19 25.84 -8.72
N GLU A 3 -10.50 25.70 -8.94
CA GLU A 3 -11.23 24.46 -8.75
C GLU A 3 -11.13 23.70 -10.06
N LEU A 4 -10.34 22.63 -10.07
CA LEU A 4 -10.17 21.77 -11.23
C LEU A 4 -11.11 20.57 -11.03
N GLU A 5 -12.38 20.71 -11.42
CA GLU A 5 -13.30 19.57 -11.46
C GLU A 5 -12.94 18.69 -12.67
N VAL A 6 -12.53 17.46 -12.41
CA VAL A 6 -12.22 16.46 -13.45
C VAL A 6 -13.53 15.82 -13.91
N PHE A 7 -14.23 16.49 -14.81
CA PHE A 7 -15.55 16.06 -15.31
C PHE A 7 -15.56 14.72 -16.08
N GLY A 8 -14.41 14.20 -16.52
CA GLY A 8 -14.36 13.04 -17.42
C GLY A 8 -14.37 11.67 -16.75
N ILE A 9 -13.94 11.53 -15.49
CA ILE A 9 -13.75 10.19 -14.89
C ILE A 9 -15.09 9.49 -14.65
N ASP A 10 -16.08 10.22 -14.13
CA ASP A 10 -17.40 9.66 -13.86
C ASP A 10 -18.15 9.29 -15.16
N GLU A 11 -17.96 10.08 -16.22
CA GLU A 11 -18.49 9.79 -17.55
C GLU A 11 -17.84 8.53 -18.13
N TRP A 12 -16.52 8.40 -18.02
CA TRP A 12 -15.78 7.21 -18.47
C TRP A 12 -16.20 5.95 -17.71
N ILE A 13 -16.40 6.05 -16.40
CA ILE A 13 -16.90 4.92 -15.59
C ILE A 13 -18.28 4.50 -16.10
N ARG A 14 -19.19 5.44 -16.32
CA ARG A 14 -20.53 5.14 -16.86
C ARG A 14 -20.47 4.51 -18.25
N GLU A 15 -19.60 5.00 -19.12
CA GLU A 15 -19.41 4.42 -20.46
C GLU A 15 -18.88 2.97 -20.37
N LEU A 16 -17.89 2.72 -19.52
CA LEU A 16 -17.36 1.37 -19.30
C LEU A 16 -18.44 0.43 -18.74
N GLU A 17 -19.25 0.91 -17.79
CA GLU A 17 -20.40 0.15 -17.26
C GLU A 17 -21.44 -0.12 -18.35
N ASN A 18 -21.75 0.85 -19.21
CA ASN A 18 -22.64 0.69 -20.36
C ASN A 18 -22.11 -0.32 -21.39
N LEU A 19 -20.79 -0.44 -21.53
CA LEU A 19 -20.12 -1.48 -22.33
C LEU A 19 -20.09 -2.85 -21.63
N GLY A 20 -20.77 -2.98 -20.50
CA GLY A 20 -20.88 -4.22 -19.72
C GLY A 20 -19.57 -4.61 -19.04
N GLN A 21 -18.67 -3.67 -18.78
CA GLN A 21 -17.44 -3.93 -18.01
C GLN A 21 -17.75 -4.02 -16.52
N ASP A 22 -17.10 -4.96 -15.84
CA ASP A 22 -17.14 -5.04 -14.37
C ASP A 22 -16.09 -4.07 -13.79
N VAL A 23 -16.39 -2.77 -13.89
CA VAL A 23 -15.50 -1.68 -13.40
C VAL A 23 -15.08 -1.93 -11.95
N PRO A 24 -15.97 -2.32 -11.01
CA PRO A 24 -15.57 -2.69 -9.65
C PRO A 24 -14.48 -3.76 -9.58
N LYS A 25 -14.58 -4.84 -10.36
CA LYS A 25 -13.57 -5.90 -10.39
C LYS A 25 -12.26 -5.41 -11.02
N ILE A 26 -12.34 -4.71 -12.15
CA ILE A 26 -11.18 -4.17 -12.85
C ILE A 26 -10.40 -3.22 -11.94
N THR A 27 -11.09 -2.31 -11.26
CA THR A 27 -10.47 -1.36 -10.32
C THR A 27 -9.79 -2.08 -9.15
N LYS A 28 -10.39 -3.15 -8.61
CA LYS A 28 -9.75 -3.96 -7.55
C LYS A 28 -8.50 -4.69 -8.04
N GLU A 29 -8.51 -5.22 -9.26
CA GLU A 29 -7.36 -5.90 -9.85
C GLU A 29 -6.24 -4.91 -10.16
N ALA A 30 -6.57 -3.74 -10.71
CA ALA A 30 -5.62 -2.64 -10.90
C ALA A 30 -5.00 -2.19 -9.57
N LEU A 31 -5.82 -1.99 -8.53
CA LEU A 31 -5.35 -1.63 -7.19
C LEU A 31 -4.38 -2.68 -6.63
N LYS A 32 -4.67 -3.98 -6.80
CA LYS A 32 -3.75 -5.05 -6.39
C LYS A 32 -2.43 -5.04 -7.18
N ALA A 33 -2.46 -4.73 -8.47
CA ALA A 33 -1.24 -4.62 -9.27
C ALA A 33 -0.34 -3.47 -8.76
N GLY A 34 -0.94 -2.30 -8.46
CA GLY A 34 -0.23 -1.20 -7.81
C GLY A 34 0.29 -1.57 -6.42
N ALA A 35 -0.53 -2.27 -5.62
CA ALA A 35 -0.15 -2.74 -4.30
C ALA A 35 1.08 -3.66 -4.32
N GLY A 36 1.15 -4.58 -5.28
CA GLY A 36 2.30 -5.47 -5.44
C GLY A 36 3.59 -4.70 -5.75
N VAL A 37 3.52 -3.66 -6.59
CA VAL A 37 4.68 -2.78 -6.86
C VAL A 37 5.10 -2.01 -5.62
N PHE A 38 4.13 -1.40 -4.93
CA PHE A 38 4.42 -0.66 -3.69
C PHE A 38 5.04 -1.58 -2.62
N LYS A 39 4.50 -2.79 -2.46
CA LYS A 39 5.04 -3.79 -1.54
C LYS A 39 6.50 -4.08 -1.83
N GLN A 40 6.87 -4.41 -3.08
CA GLN A 40 8.26 -4.68 -3.44
C GLN A 40 9.20 -3.52 -3.11
N LYS A 41 8.77 -2.28 -3.36
CA LYS A 41 9.54 -1.08 -3.01
C LYS A 41 9.66 -0.92 -1.50
N LEU A 42 8.58 -1.18 -0.76
CA LEU A 42 8.57 -1.10 0.69
C LEU A 42 9.48 -2.16 1.31
N GLU A 43 9.50 -3.38 0.78
CA GLU A 43 10.43 -4.44 1.19
C GLU A 43 11.89 -3.99 0.98
N PHE A 44 12.18 -3.38 -0.19
CA PHE A 44 13.52 -2.90 -0.53
C PHE A 44 14.00 -1.74 0.36
N HIS A 45 13.12 -0.79 0.66
CA HIS A 45 13.46 0.41 1.45
C HIS A 45 13.28 0.23 2.97
N SER A 46 12.75 -0.90 3.41
CA SER A 46 12.56 -1.17 4.83
C SER A 46 13.89 -1.30 5.58
N PRO A 47 14.03 -0.70 6.78
CA PRO A 47 15.23 -0.86 7.60
C PRO A 47 15.42 -2.33 8.02
N VAL A 48 16.66 -2.80 7.94
CA VAL A 48 17.04 -4.18 8.28
C VAL A 48 18.15 -4.13 9.33
N GLY A 49 17.92 -4.82 10.46
CA GLY A 49 18.96 -5.06 11.46
C GLY A 49 19.87 -6.22 11.05
N PRO A 50 21.00 -6.44 11.75
CA PRO A 50 21.94 -7.50 11.41
C PRO A 50 21.32 -8.90 11.52
N GLU A 51 20.44 -9.11 12.50
CA GLU A 51 19.74 -10.38 12.73
C GLU A 51 18.25 -10.15 12.97
N PRO A 52 17.38 -11.11 12.59
CA PRO A 52 15.95 -11.04 12.91
C PRO A 52 15.70 -11.33 14.39
N ASN A 53 14.60 -10.78 14.92
CA ASN A 53 14.20 -11.10 16.29
C ASN A 53 13.69 -12.53 16.35
N THR A 54 14.30 -13.37 17.17
CA THR A 54 13.89 -14.77 17.36
C THR A 54 12.99 -14.93 18.59
N PRO A 55 12.01 -15.85 18.55
CA PRO A 55 11.17 -16.12 19.71
C PRO A 55 11.99 -16.56 20.93
N THR A 56 11.67 -15.99 22.10
CA THR A 56 12.24 -16.37 23.40
C THR A 56 11.11 -16.69 24.38
N PRO A 57 11.36 -17.40 25.50
CA PRO A 57 10.30 -17.66 26.50
C PRO A 57 9.61 -16.39 27.02
N LYS A 58 10.33 -15.26 27.10
CA LYS A 58 9.75 -13.96 27.52
C LYS A 58 9.10 -13.19 26.38
N GLN A 59 9.47 -13.49 25.13
CA GLN A 59 8.99 -12.81 23.93
C GLN A 59 8.63 -13.84 22.86
N PRO A 60 7.56 -14.63 23.07
CA PRO A 60 7.18 -15.70 22.14
C PRO A 60 6.52 -15.20 20.85
N TRP A 61 6.19 -13.91 20.76
CA TRP A 61 5.52 -13.31 19.60
C TRP A 61 6.45 -12.99 18.44
N TRP A 62 7.77 -13.06 18.62
CA TRP A 62 8.71 -12.95 17.50
C TRP A 62 8.59 -14.18 16.60
N ASP A 63 8.77 -13.98 15.29
CA ASP A 63 8.60 -15.03 14.29
C ASP A 63 9.91 -15.47 13.62
N GLY A 64 11.05 -14.86 14.00
CA GLY A 64 12.35 -15.18 13.45
C GLY A 64 12.62 -14.58 12.06
N LYS A 65 11.80 -13.64 11.58
CA LYS A 65 11.97 -13.01 10.27
C LYS A 65 12.38 -11.55 10.38
N HIS A 66 12.97 -11.01 9.30
CA HIS A 66 13.07 -9.55 9.20
C HIS A 66 11.72 -8.97 8.81
N ALA A 67 11.42 -7.78 9.33
CA ALA A 67 10.17 -7.09 9.04
C ALA A 67 9.91 -6.91 7.54
N ARG A 68 10.95 -6.62 6.75
CA ARG A 68 10.80 -6.47 5.29
C ARG A 68 10.26 -7.75 4.62
N ASP A 69 10.55 -8.93 5.17
CA ASP A 69 10.15 -10.21 4.57
C ASP A 69 8.73 -10.63 5.02
N ALA A 70 8.11 -9.83 5.89
CA ALA A 70 6.80 -10.07 6.49
C ALA A 70 5.81 -8.93 6.17
N ILE A 71 6.04 -8.18 5.10
CA ILE A 71 5.12 -7.15 4.62
C ILE A 71 3.92 -7.83 3.96
N GLU A 72 2.74 -7.56 4.49
CA GLU A 72 1.48 -8.12 3.99
C GLU A 72 0.67 -7.09 3.21
N GLU A 73 -0.10 -7.59 2.24
CA GLU A 73 -1.16 -6.86 1.57
C GLU A 73 -2.46 -7.07 2.34
N GLY A 74 -3.07 -5.97 2.79
CA GLY A 74 -4.34 -5.99 3.48
C GLY A 74 -5.52 -6.35 2.57
N LYS A 75 -6.72 -6.28 3.14
CA LYS A 75 -7.95 -6.47 2.38
C LYS A 75 -8.27 -5.18 1.62
N VAL A 76 -8.80 -5.32 0.40
CA VAL A 76 -9.37 -4.18 -0.31
C VAL A 76 -10.66 -3.76 0.37
N VAL A 77 -10.73 -2.49 0.77
CA VAL A 77 -11.89 -1.87 1.43
C VAL A 77 -12.43 -0.76 0.54
N LYS A 78 -13.75 -0.58 0.50
CA LYS A 78 -14.38 0.58 -0.17
C LYS A 78 -14.67 1.66 0.87
N LYS A 79 -14.13 2.87 0.71
CA LYS A 79 -14.38 4.03 1.57
C LYS A 79 -14.65 5.25 0.70
N GLY A 80 -15.79 5.93 0.91
CA GLY A 80 -16.10 7.18 0.21
C GLY A 80 -16.08 7.08 -1.32
N GLY A 81 -16.56 5.97 -1.89
CA GLY A 81 -16.56 5.73 -3.34
C GLY A 81 -15.27 5.12 -3.91
N ALA A 82 -14.14 5.26 -3.23
CA ALA A 82 -12.86 4.70 -3.65
C ALA A 82 -12.56 3.33 -3.03
N TYR A 83 -11.73 2.54 -3.71
CA TYR A 83 -11.14 1.32 -3.15
C TYR A 83 -9.75 1.65 -2.57
N SER A 84 -9.45 1.13 -1.39
CA SER A 84 -8.17 1.28 -0.71
C SER A 84 -7.65 -0.08 -0.25
N ILE A 85 -6.33 -0.21 -0.14
CA ILE A 85 -5.66 -1.39 0.41
C ILE A 85 -4.51 -0.90 1.30
N ASP A 86 -4.43 -1.46 2.50
CA ASP A 86 -3.35 -1.18 3.44
C ASP A 86 -2.19 -2.13 3.16
N ILE A 87 -0.94 -1.65 3.18
CA ILE A 87 0.25 -2.45 2.90
C ILE A 87 1.29 -2.21 4.00
N GLY A 88 1.78 -3.30 4.59
CA GLY A 88 2.72 -3.25 5.71
C GLY A 88 2.02 -2.95 7.04
N TRP A 89 2.56 -2.01 7.80
CA TRP A 89 2.17 -1.78 9.20
C TRP A 89 1.38 -0.50 9.37
N ASP A 90 0.33 -0.56 10.20
CA ASP A 90 -0.40 0.61 10.66
C ASP A 90 0.00 1.00 12.10
N LYS A 91 -0.64 2.03 12.65
CA LYS A 91 -0.40 2.50 14.03
C LYS A 91 -0.95 1.53 15.10
N ALA A 92 -1.96 0.75 14.76
CA ALA A 92 -2.61 -0.24 15.62
C ALA A 92 -1.95 -1.63 15.54
N ASP A 93 -0.95 -1.82 14.69
CA ASP A 93 -0.31 -3.10 14.45
C ASP A 93 0.24 -3.72 15.74
N ARG A 94 -0.04 -5.03 15.88
CA ARG A 94 0.32 -5.88 17.01
C ARG A 94 0.98 -7.20 16.57
N SER A 95 1.47 -7.23 15.33
CA SER A 95 2.18 -8.38 14.75
C SER A 95 3.57 -8.55 15.38
N ALA A 96 4.29 -9.60 14.98
CA ALA A 96 5.71 -9.78 15.32
C ALA A 96 6.56 -8.56 14.90
N HIS A 97 6.12 -7.74 13.94
CA HIS A 97 6.87 -6.59 13.43
C HIS A 97 6.25 -5.24 13.81
N PHE A 98 5.42 -5.20 14.85
CA PHE A 98 4.75 -3.98 15.33
C PHE A 98 5.70 -2.79 15.54
N TYR A 99 6.99 -3.06 15.84
CA TYR A 99 7.99 -2.03 16.09
C TYR A 99 8.27 -1.14 14.87
N MET A 100 7.94 -1.60 13.65
CA MET A 100 8.10 -0.81 12.43
C MET A 100 7.27 0.48 12.43
N LYS A 101 6.15 0.50 13.16
CA LYS A 101 5.37 1.74 13.34
C LYS A 101 6.16 2.82 14.06
N PHE A 102 7.03 2.46 15.00
CA PHE A 102 7.90 3.44 15.67
C PHE A 102 9.00 3.96 14.74
N GLN A 103 9.48 3.14 13.80
CA GLN A 103 10.40 3.60 12.76
C GLN A 103 9.73 4.56 11.78
N ASN A 104 8.43 4.36 11.52
CA ASN A 104 7.70 5.20 10.59
C ASN A 104 7.22 6.52 11.24
N TRP A 105 6.63 6.48 12.43
CA TRP A 105 6.00 7.65 13.10
C TRP A 105 6.76 8.19 14.31
N GLY A 106 7.85 7.54 14.72
CA GLY A 106 8.62 7.90 15.90
C GLY A 106 7.99 7.43 17.21
N THR A 107 8.61 7.86 18.30
CA THR A 107 8.18 7.63 19.68
C THR A 107 8.12 8.95 20.41
N SER A 108 7.49 8.98 21.60
CA SER A 108 7.47 10.20 22.43
C SER A 108 8.87 10.71 22.80
N LYS A 109 9.88 9.84 22.88
CA LYS A 109 11.27 10.21 23.23
C LYS A 109 12.13 10.50 22.00
N ASN A 110 11.83 9.87 20.87
CA ASN A 110 12.52 10.08 19.60
C ASN A 110 11.46 10.29 18.51
N PRO A 111 10.90 11.51 18.38
CA PRO A 111 9.86 11.79 17.41
C PRO A 111 10.44 11.74 16.00
N ASN A 112 9.71 11.14 15.07
CA ASN A 112 10.04 11.25 13.65
C ASN A 112 9.29 12.48 13.10
N PRO A 113 9.97 13.42 12.43
CA PRO A 113 9.26 14.55 11.83
C PRO A 113 8.17 14.04 10.87
N PRO A 114 7.03 14.76 10.76
CA PRO A 114 6.02 14.46 9.76
C PRO A 114 6.68 14.31 8.39
N HIS A 115 6.20 13.36 7.59
CA HIS A 115 6.69 13.18 6.21
C HIS A 115 8.12 12.61 6.07
N LYS A 116 8.72 12.08 7.14
CA LYS A 116 10.08 11.48 7.10
C LYS A 116 10.14 9.98 7.35
N GLY A 117 9.00 9.33 7.57
CA GLY A 117 8.89 7.88 7.69
C GLY A 117 9.36 7.16 6.44
N PHE A 118 9.98 5.99 6.59
CA PHE A 118 10.49 5.22 5.45
C PHE A 118 9.35 4.77 4.51
N ALA A 119 8.18 4.43 5.05
CA ALA A 119 7.03 4.01 4.25
C ALA A 119 6.47 5.16 3.42
N GLU A 120 6.43 6.36 4.00
CA GLU A 120 5.95 7.55 3.30
C GLU A 120 6.93 8.02 2.22
N LYS A 121 8.24 8.00 2.50
CA LYS A 121 9.26 8.23 1.47
C LYS A 121 9.14 7.23 0.31
N THR A 122 8.92 5.97 0.64
CA THR A 122 8.71 4.92 -0.36
C THR A 122 7.47 5.22 -1.20
N LEU A 123 6.38 5.68 -0.59
CA LEU A 123 5.15 6.05 -1.30
C LEU A 123 5.42 7.15 -2.32
N VAL A 124 6.04 8.25 -1.89
CA VAL A 124 6.37 9.37 -2.77
C VAL A 124 7.32 8.95 -3.90
N GLN A 125 8.32 8.11 -3.62
CA GLN A 125 9.30 7.68 -4.62
C GLN A 125 8.72 6.68 -5.63
N SER A 126 7.75 5.85 -5.21
CA SER A 126 7.17 4.79 -6.04
C SER A 126 5.84 5.17 -6.68
N GLU A 127 5.25 6.32 -6.33
CA GLU A 127 3.92 6.76 -6.78
C GLU A 127 3.74 6.60 -8.28
N LYS A 128 4.70 7.09 -9.08
CA LYS A 128 4.64 6.97 -10.54
C LYS A 128 4.60 5.52 -11.02
N GLU A 129 5.46 4.66 -10.46
CA GLU A 129 5.53 3.24 -10.86
C GLU A 129 4.27 2.47 -10.44
N VAL A 130 3.73 2.80 -9.26
CA VAL A 130 2.46 2.26 -8.74
C VAL A 130 1.31 2.65 -9.66
N LEU A 131 1.17 3.94 -9.98
CA LEU A 131 0.12 4.43 -10.87
C LEU A 131 0.22 3.81 -12.27
N GLN A 132 1.42 3.69 -12.82
CA GLN A 132 1.64 3.02 -14.11
C GLN A 132 1.26 1.53 -14.08
N ALA A 133 1.53 0.83 -12.98
CA ALA A 133 1.13 -0.57 -12.82
C ALA A 133 -0.39 -0.72 -12.72
N MET A 134 -1.05 0.18 -11.97
CA MET A 134 -2.51 0.23 -11.89
C MET A 134 -3.13 0.52 -13.26
N GLU A 135 -2.66 1.55 -13.96
CA GLU A 135 -3.13 1.95 -15.28
C GLU A 135 -2.96 0.81 -16.30
N ARG A 136 -1.78 0.18 -16.33
CA ARG A 136 -1.51 -0.95 -17.23
C ARG A 136 -2.46 -2.11 -16.99
N GLU A 137 -2.68 -2.51 -15.74
CA GLU A 137 -3.61 -3.61 -15.43
C GLU A 137 -5.05 -3.21 -15.73
N PHE A 138 -5.45 -1.98 -15.42
CA PHE A 138 -6.77 -1.45 -15.75
C PHE A 138 -7.04 -1.51 -17.26
N MET A 139 -6.14 -0.93 -18.06
CA MET A 139 -6.27 -0.92 -19.51
C MET A 139 -6.24 -2.32 -20.11
N ARG A 140 -5.36 -3.21 -19.61
CA ARG A 140 -5.32 -4.61 -20.05
C ARG A 140 -6.67 -5.32 -19.86
N ARG A 141 -7.40 -5.04 -18.79
CA ARG A 141 -8.72 -5.64 -18.53
C ARG A 141 -9.83 -4.99 -19.34
N VAL A 142 -9.74 -3.70 -19.59
CA VAL A 142 -10.71 -2.97 -20.42
C VAL A 142 -10.61 -3.38 -21.89
N THR A 143 -9.39 -3.47 -22.42
CA THR A 143 -9.13 -3.72 -23.86
C THR A 143 -8.90 -5.18 -24.22
N GLY A 144 -8.52 -6.02 -23.26
CA GLY A 144 -8.17 -7.43 -23.48
C GLY A 144 -9.36 -8.39 -23.54
N ARG A 145 -10.53 -7.94 -24.02
CA ARG A 145 -11.63 -8.83 -24.41
C ARG A 145 -11.39 -9.39 -25.80
#